data_AF-A0A5B9DKQ4-F1
#
_entry.id   AF-A0A5B9DKQ4-F1
#
_cell.length_a   1.000
_cell.length_b   1.000
_cell.length_c   1.000
_cell.angle_alpha   90.00
_cell.angle_beta   90.00
_cell.angle_gamma   90.00
#
_symmetry.space_group_name_H-M   'P 1'
#
loop_
_entity.id
_entity.type
_entity.pdbx_description
1 polymer ?
#
loop_
_entity_poly.entity_id
_entity_poly.type
_entity_poly.pdbx_seq_one_letter_code
_entity_poly.pdbx_strand_id
1 'polypeptide(L)' 'MTAIALRLAIYVIIVAAVYFGIRKIWRDWKSQFRNLDREQHERDLRERDRPDVITLKRDGDGVFRPNGKDDDQAGPRA' A
#
# COMPACT_ATOMS: atom_id res chain seq x y z
N MET A 1 40.26 -33.11 15.39
CA MET A 1 39.48 -32.02 16.03
C MET A 1 39.56 -30.70 15.25
N THR A 2 40.75 -30.24 14.84
CA THR A 2 40.96 -28.97 14.12
C THR A 2 40.31 -28.89 12.73
N ALA A 3 40.42 -29.94 11.91
CA ALA A 3 39.80 -29.97 10.57
C ALA A 3 38.26 -29.94 10.61
N ILE A 4 37.66 -30.54 11.64
CA ILE A 4 36.21 -30.52 11.87
C ILE A 4 35.77 -29.12 12.29
N ALA A 5 36.51 -28.48 13.21
CA ALA A 5 36.25 -27.11 13.64
C ALA A 5 36.35 -26.10 12.48
N LEU A 6 37.34 -26.25 11.59
CA LEU A 6 37.51 -25.39 10.43
C LEU A 6 36.34 -25.52 9.45
N ARG A 7 35.89 -26.75 9.17
CA ARG A 7 34.70 -26.99 8.32
C ARG A 7 33.45 -26.36 8.91
N LEU A 8 33.25 -26.53 10.22
CA LEU A 8 32.10 -25.95 10.93
C LEU A 8 32.12 -24.42 10.88
N ALA A 9 33.27 -23.80 11.08
CA ALA A 9 33.44 -22.35 10.97
C ALA A 9 33.07 -21.84 9.57
N ILE A 10 33.50 -22.54 8.50
CA ILE A 10 33.15 -22.18 7.12
C ILE A 10 31.64 -22.25 6.90
N TYR A 11 30.98 -23.32 7.34
CA TYR A 11 29.53 -23.43 7.21
C TYR A 11 28.78 -22.32 7.97
N VAL A 12 29.22 -21.99 9.19
CA VAL A 12 28.63 -20.89 9.97
C VAL A 12 28.76 -19.56 9.23
N ILE A 13 29.92 -19.27 8.64
CA ILE A 13 30.14 -18.04 7.87
C ILE A 13 29.23 -17.99 6.64
N ILE A 14 29.10 -19.09 5.91
CA ILE A 14 28.24 -19.17 4.73
C ILE A 14 26.77 -18.95 5.12
N VAL A 15 26.28 -19.64 6.15
CA VAL A 15 24.90 -19.49 6.65
C VAL A 15 24.66 -18.06 7.14
N ALA A 16 25.62 -17.47 7.85
CA ALA A 16 25.52 -16.08 8.29
C ALA A 16 25.43 -15.13 7.08
N ALA A 17 26.30 -15.29 6.08
CA ALA A 17 26.30 -14.45 4.88
C ALA A 17 24.97 -14.54 4.12
N VAL A 18 24.43 -15.75 3.95
CA VAL A 18 23.12 -15.97 3.32
C VAL A 18 22.00 -15.34 4.16
N TYR A 19 22.00 -15.55 5.47
CA TYR A 19 21.00 -14.98 6.38
C TYR A 19 21.00 -13.45 6.35
N PHE A 20 22.18 -12.82 6.42
CA PHE A 20 22.31 -11.36 6.34
C PHE A 20 21.90 -10.83 4.96
N GLY A 21 22.23 -11.56 3.88
CA GLY A 21 21.79 -11.23 2.52
C GLY A 21 20.27 -11.22 2.39
N ILE A 22 19.61 -12.32 2.77
CA ILE A 22 18.14 -12.43 2.74
C ILE A 22 17.49 -11.37 3.64
N ARG A 23 18.02 -11.18 4.87
CA ARG A 23 17.49 -10.18 5.80
C ARG A 23 17.57 -8.75 5.26
N LYS A 24 18.66 -8.40 4.56
CA LYS A 24 18.82 -7.08 3.93
C LYS A 24 17.77 -6.89 2.83
N ILE A 25 17.62 -7.87 1.95
CA ILE A 25 16.64 -7.82 0.85
C ILE A 25 15.21 -7.68 1.40
N TRP A 26 14.85 -8.49 2.40
CA TRP A 26 13.53 -8.40 3.04
C TRP A 26 13.24 -7.04 3.66
N ARG A 27 14.23 -6.43 4.32
CA ARG A 27 14.08 -5.09 4.90
C ARG A 27 13.89 -4.03 3.81
N ASP A 28 14.64 -4.14 2.72
CA ASP A 28 14.58 -3.18 1.62
C ASP A 28 13.25 -3.29 0.85
N TRP A 29 12.74 -4.51 0.64
CA TRP A 29 11.41 -4.73 0.04
C TRP A 29 10.29 -4.13 0.89
N LYS A 30 10.31 -4.37 2.21
CA LYS A 30 9.30 -3.79 3.13
C LYS A 30 9.31 -2.26 3.13
N SER A 31 10.48 -1.65 2.93
CA SER A 31 10.60 -0.18 2.84
C SER A 31 10.06 0.35 1.50
N GLN A 32 10.30 -0.36 0.39
CA GLN A 32 9.80 0.06 -0.92
C GLN A 32 8.28 0.01 -1.00
N PHE A 33 7.64 -1.06 -0.50
CA PHE A 33 6.17 -1.14 -0.46
C PHE A 33 5.55 -0.03 0.39
N ARG A 34 6.12 0.26 1.56
CA ARG A 34 5.64 1.37 2.40
C ARG A 34 5.72 2.73 1.74
N ASN A 35 6.74 2.97 0.91
CA ASN A 35 6.88 4.25 0.21
C ASN A 35 5.85 4.36 -0.92
N LEU A 36 5.64 3.28 -1.68
CA LEU A 36 4.61 3.21 -2.72
C LEU A 36 3.21 3.42 -2.13
N ASP A 37 2.87 2.74 -1.04
CA ASP A 37 1.58 2.91 -0.36
C ASP A 37 1.37 4.34 0.13
N ARG A 38 2.41 4.97 0.66
CA ARG A 38 2.34 6.38 1.11
C ARG A 38 2.12 7.34 -0.07
N GLU A 39 2.87 7.18 -1.15
CA GLU A 39 2.73 8.05 -2.33
C GLU A 39 1.37 7.91 -3.02
N GLN A 40 0.82 6.70 -3.04
CA GLN A 40 -0.52 6.45 -3.56
C GLN A 40 -1.58 7.06 -2.64
N HIS A 41 -1.48 6.83 -1.33
CA HIS A 41 -2.43 7.37 -0.36
C HIS A 41 -2.46 8.91 -0.35
N GLU A 42 -1.29 9.56 -0.45
CA GLU A 42 -1.21 11.02 -0.53
C GLU A 42 -1.84 11.57 -1.82
N ARG A 43 -1.72 10.85 -2.95
CA ARG A 43 -2.40 11.20 -4.20
C ARG A 43 -3.91 11.05 -4.08
N ASP A 44 -4.37 9.93 -3.55
CA ASP A 44 -5.81 9.66 -3.38
C ASP A 44 -6.47 10.69 -2.46
N LEU A 45 -5.79 11.13 -1.39
CA LEU A 45 -6.28 12.20 -0.52
C LEU A 45 -6.37 13.54 -1.24
N ARG A 46 -5.35 13.91 -2.02
CA ARG A 46 -5.38 15.16 -2.83
C ARG A 46 -6.46 15.14 -3.89
N GLU A 47 -6.76 13.98 -4.46
CA GLU A 47 -7.85 13.85 -5.45
C GLU A 47 -9.21 13.94 -4.78
N ARG A 48 -9.38 13.41 -3.55
CA ARG A 48 -10.62 13.54 -2.77
C ARG A 48 -10.93 14.97 -2.34
N ASP A 49 -9.92 15.79 -2.09
CA ASP A 49 -10.10 17.20 -1.72
C ASP A 49 -10.44 18.10 -2.92
N ARG A 50 -10.48 17.56 -4.14
CA ARG A 50 -10.88 18.34 -5.32
C ARG A 50 -12.37 18.70 -5.24
N PRO A 51 -12.74 19.96 -5.53
CA PRO A 51 -14.13 20.41 -5.46
C PRO A 51 -15.04 19.70 -6.49
N ASP A 52 -14.46 19.09 -7.53
CA ASP A 52 -15.18 18.38 -8.58
C ASP A 52 -15.49 16.91 -8.23
N VAL A 53 -14.97 16.40 -7.10
CA VAL A 53 -15.13 14.99 -6.69
C VAL A 53 -16.28 14.89 -5.69
N ILE A 54 -17.38 14.28 -6.13
CA ILE A 54 -18.58 14.10 -5.31
C ILE A 54 -18.55 12.71 -4.68
N THR A 55 -18.71 12.65 -3.37
CA THR A 55 -18.85 11.36 -2.66
C THR A 55 -20.23 10.77 -2.91
N LEU A 56 -20.30 9.52 -3.35
CA LEU A 56 -21.57 8.81 -3.52
C LEU A 56 -21.93 8.10 -2.22
N LYS A 57 -23.14 8.33 -1.72
CA LYS A 57 -23.70 7.61 -0.57
C LYS A 57 -24.60 6.48 -1.07
N ARG A 58 -24.44 5.29 -0.48
CA ARG A 58 -25.33 4.16 -0.74
C ARG A 58 -26.64 4.39 -0.01
N ASP A 59 -27.73 4.39 -0.76
CA ASP A 59 -29.08 4.54 -0.23
C ASP A 59 -29.67 3.17 0.18
N GLY A 60 -30.78 3.19 0.91
CA GLY A 60 -31.45 1.99 1.45
C GLY A 60 -31.98 1.04 0.37
N ASP A 61 -32.21 1.55 -0.83
CA ASP A 61 -32.58 0.79 -2.05
C ASP A 61 -31.37 0.12 -2.73
N GLY A 62 -30.15 0.39 -2.24
CA GLY A 62 -28.90 -0.13 -2.78
C GLY A 62 -28.30 0.69 -3.92
N VAL A 63 -28.93 1.79 -4.33
CA VAL A 63 -28.43 2.72 -5.36
C VAL A 63 -27.47 3.72 -4.72
N PHE A 64 -26.39 4.05 -5.43
CA PHE A 64 -25.44 5.08 -5.00
C PHE A 64 -25.83 6.43 -5.60
N ARG A 65 -26.08 7.43 -4.75
CA ARG A 65 -26.47 8.79 -5.16
C ARG A 65 -25.45 9.82 -4.65
N PRO A 66 -25.27 10.96 -5.34
CA PRO A 66 -24.37 12.01 -4.88
C PRO A 66 -24.79 12.54 -3.51
N ASN A 67 -23.85 12.67 -2.59
CA ASN A 67 -24.12 13.15 -1.25
C ASN A 67 -24.11 14.69 -1.27
N GLY A 68 -25.25 15.30 -1.57
CA GLY A 68 -25.40 16.73 -1.66
C GLY A 68 -26.69 17.12 -2.34
N LYS A 69 -27.73 17.32 -1.52
CA LYS A 69 -29.03 17.91 -1.86
C LYS A 69 -29.69 17.33 -3.12
N ASP A 70 -30.49 16.30 -2.90
CA ASP A 70 -31.84 16.37 -3.47
C ASP A 70 -32.43 17.70 -2.98
N ASP A 71 -32.47 18.68 -3.88
CA ASP A 71 -33.39 19.82 -3.98
C ASP A 71 -32.73 20.87 -4.90
N ASP A 72 -33.36 21.19 -6.03
CA ASP A 72 -33.02 22.24 -7.01
C ASP A 72 -32.11 21.91 -8.21
N GLN A 73 -32.43 20.84 -8.94
CA GLN A 73 -32.36 20.93 -10.42
C GLN A 73 -33.33 19.96 -11.10
N ALA A 74 -34.61 20.33 -11.06
CA ALA A 74 -35.51 20.05 -12.17
C ALA A 74 -35.00 20.83 -13.41
N GLY A 75 -34.07 20.23 -14.17
CA GLY A 75 -33.75 20.67 -15.52
C GLY A 75 -34.69 20.00 -16.53
N PRO A 76 -35.18 20.70 -17.56
CA PRO A 76 -36.25 20.20 -18.40
C PRO A 76 -35.74 19.02 -19.23
N ARG A 77 -36.53 17.94 -19.24
CA ARG A 77 -36.38 16.87 -20.23
C ARG A 77 -36.67 17.48 -21.61
N ALA A 78 -35.64 17.64 -22.42
CA ALA A 78 -35.74 17.80 -23.86
C ALA A 78 -35.75 16.42 -24.53
#